data_AF-A0A529MDA9-F1
#
_entry.id   AF-A0A529MDA9-F1
#
_cell.length_a   1.000
_cell.length_b   1.000
_cell.length_c   1.000
_cell.angle_alpha   90.00
_cell.angle_beta   90.00
_cell.angle_gamma   90.00
#
_symmetry.space_group_name_H-M   'P 1'
#
loop_
_entity.id
_entity.type
_entity.pdbx_description
1 polymer ?
#
loop_
_entity_poly.entity_id
_entity_poly.type
_entity_poly.pdbx_seq_one_letter_code
_entity_poly.pdbx_strand_id
1 'polypeptide(L)'
;VKHKSGFLIPGIVYNNHLGVGVKVPYYFALSPTYDLTVTGSGYTKQGFLGEAEWRQRFNNGEYTLKIAGINQQDPDAFIDTDTLD
;
A
#
# COMPACT_ATOMS: atom_id res chain seq x y z
N VAL A 1 -14.41 15.56 -19.28
CA VAL A 1 -14.63 14.52 -18.24
C VAL A 1 -13.88 14.90 -16.99
N LYS A 2 -14.56 15.22 -15.87
CA LYS A 2 -13.91 15.49 -14.59
C LYS A 2 -13.58 14.16 -13.93
N HIS A 3 -12.29 13.86 -13.73
CA HIS A 3 -11.89 12.73 -12.90
C HIS A 3 -12.24 13.07 -11.45
N LYS A 4 -12.88 12.13 -10.73
CA LYS A 4 -13.29 12.35 -9.33
C LYS A 4 -12.33 11.62 -8.40
N SER A 5 -11.81 12.35 -7.42
CA SER A 5 -11.08 11.76 -6.29
C SER A 5 -12.08 11.13 -5.32
N GLY A 6 -11.66 10.08 -4.62
CA GLY A 6 -12.48 9.44 -3.61
C GLY A 6 -11.89 8.16 -3.04
N PHE A 7 -12.54 7.66 -2.00
CA PHE A 7 -12.22 6.35 -1.45
C PHE A 7 -12.54 5.26 -2.48
N LEU A 8 -11.56 4.38 -2.68
CA LEU A 8 -11.82 3.10 -3.32
C LEU A 8 -12.43 2.15 -2.27
N ILE A 9 -13.01 1.06 -2.75
CA ILE A 9 -13.61 0.06 -1.86
C ILE A 9 -12.51 -0.48 -0.93
N PRO A 10 -12.69 -0.39 0.40
CA PRO A 10 -11.74 -0.97 1.33
C PRO A 10 -11.74 -2.48 1.20
N GLY A 11 -10.57 -3.10 1.40
CA GLY A 11 -10.37 -4.54 1.31
C GLY A 11 -9.94 -5.13 2.65
N ILE A 12 -10.40 -6.34 2.95
CA ILE A 12 -9.85 -7.16 4.02
C ILE A 12 -8.84 -8.12 3.39
N VAL A 13 -7.67 -8.22 3.99
CA VAL A 13 -6.59 -9.12 3.58
C VAL A 13 -6.23 -10.04 4.72
N TYR A 14 -5.99 -11.31 4.41
CA TYR A 14 -5.51 -12.30 5.35
C TYR A 14 -4.22 -12.91 4.81
N ASN A 15 -3.17 -12.92 5.63
CA ASN A 15 -1.89 -13.55 5.32
C ASN A 15 -1.33 -14.16 6.60
N ASN A 16 -0.79 -15.38 6.54
CA ASN A 16 -0.21 -16.03 7.72
C ASN A 16 0.90 -15.19 8.39
N HIS A 17 1.67 -14.43 7.60
CA HIS A 17 2.77 -13.58 8.08
C HIS A 17 2.30 -12.22 8.59
N LEU A 18 1.32 -11.59 7.93
CA LEU A 18 0.81 -10.26 8.30
C LEU A 18 -0.38 -10.31 9.27
N GLY A 19 -1.02 -11.47 9.39
CA GLY A 19 -2.29 -11.64 10.09
C GLY A 19 -3.48 -11.18 9.25
N VAL A 20 -4.52 -10.72 9.95
CA VAL A 20 -5.67 -10.05 9.33
C VAL A 20 -5.32 -8.57 9.17
N GLY A 21 -5.71 -7.97 8.05
CA GLY A 21 -5.55 -6.54 7.85
C GLY A 21 -6.67 -5.91 7.06
N VAL A 22 -6.82 -4.60 7.23
CA VAL A 22 -7.77 -3.76 6.49
C VAL A 22 -6.98 -2.77 5.65
N LYS A 23 -7.31 -2.66 4.37
CA LYS A 23 -6.74 -1.71 3.43
C LYS A 23 -7.77 -0.67 3.06
N VAL A 24 -7.40 0.60 3.16
CA VAL A 24 -8.25 1.73 2.79
C VAL A 24 -7.52 2.56 1.74
N PRO A 25 -7.87 2.38 0.44
CA PRO A 25 -7.26 3.15 -0.63
C PRO A 25 -8.06 4.44 -0.89
N TYR A 26 -7.34 5.53 -1.15
CA TYR A 26 -7.90 6.79 -1.61
C TYR A 26 -7.26 7.19 -2.94
N TYR A 27 -8.11 7.36 -3.95
CA TYR A 27 -7.70 7.75 -5.29
C TYR A 27 -7.79 9.26 -5.45
N PHE A 28 -6.68 9.87 -5.88
CA PHE A 28 -6.59 11.27 -6.25
C PHE A 28 -6.56 11.40 -7.77
N ALA A 29 -7.65 11.90 -8.30
CA ALA A 29 -7.81 12.29 -9.69
C ALA A 29 -7.18 13.68 -9.91
N LEU A 30 -5.88 13.74 -10.21
CA LEU A 30 -5.16 15.00 -10.35
C LEU A 30 -5.25 15.56 -11.78
N SER A 31 -5.13 14.71 -12.80
CA SER A 31 -5.14 15.08 -14.21
C SER A 31 -5.68 13.92 -15.07
N PRO A 32 -6.11 14.16 -16.33
CA PRO A 32 -6.41 13.08 -17.27
C PRO A 32 -5.21 12.17 -17.58
N THR A 33 -3.99 12.66 -17.36
CA THR A 33 -2.74 11.95 -17.71
C THR A 33 -2.01 11.39 -16.51
N TYR A 34 -2.34 11.78 -15.28
CA TYR A 34 -1.68 11.24 -14.09
C TYR A 34 -2.60 11.22 -12.87
N ASP A 35 -2.35 10.25 -12.01
CA ASP A 35 -3.08 10.04 -10.78
C ASP A 35 -2.18 9.57 -9.65
N LEU A 36 -2.69 9.72 -8.43
CA LEU A 36 -2.05 9.27 -7.21
C LEU A 36 -3.04 8.42 -6.41
N THR A 37 -2.61 7.24 -5.97
CA THR A 37 -3.37 6.42 -5.03
C THR A 37 -2.58 6.30 -3.74
N VAL A 38 -3.22 6.66 -2.62
CA VAL A 38 -2.63 6.47 -1.28
C VAL A 38 -3.43 5.38 -0.57
N THR A 39 -2.73 4.38 -0.05
CA THR A 39 -3.37 3.27 0.67
C THR A 39 -2.81 3.20 2.08
N GLY A 40 -3.70 3.26 3.06
CA GLY A 40 -3.39 2.93 4.44
C GLY A 40 -3.82 1.49 4.74
N SER A 41 -2.90 0.67 5.24
CA SER A 41 -3.19 -0.70 5.65
C SER A 41 -2.82 -0.90 7.11
N GLY A 42 -3.76 -1.41 7.91
CA GLY A 42 -3.50 -1.85 9.29
C GLY A 42 -3.51 -3.37 9.35
N TYR A 43 -2.44 -3.97 9.89
CA TYR A 43 -2.27 -5.41 10.05
C TYR A 43 -2.17 -5.80 11.52
N THR A 44 -2.80 -6.90 11.92
CA THR A 44 -2.80 -7.36 13.32
C THR A 44 -1.43 -7.82 13.81
N LYS A 45 -0.56 -8.37 12.94
CA LYS A 45 0.77 -8.86 13.34
C LYS A 45 1.91 -7.90 12.99
N GLN A 46 1.73 -7.08 11.96
CA GLN A 46 2.81 -6.31 11.33
C GLN A 46 2.67 -4.79 11.51
N GLY A 47 1.62 -4.31 12.17
CA GLY A 47 1.42 -2.89 12.40
C GLY A 47 0.89 -2.16 11.16
N PHE A 48 1.34 -0.92 10.95
CA PHE A 48 0.79 -0.03 9.93
C PHE A 48 1.69 0.02 8.68
N LEU A 49 1.07 -0.09 7.50
CA LEU A 49 1.71 0.07 6.21
C LEU A 49 1.04 1.23 5.45
N GLY A 50 1.85 2.22 5.08
CA GLY A 50 1.45 3.28 4.16
C GLY A 50 2.04 3.02 2.76
N GLU A 51 1.20 3.13 1.74
CA GLU A 51 1.61 2.97 0.34
C GLU A 51 1.17 4.20 -0.47
N ALA A 52 2.01 4.63 -1.40
CA ALA A 52 1.72 5.67 -2.37
C ALA A 52 2.12 5.20 -3.77
N GLU A 53 1.17 5.23 -4.70
CA GLU A 53 1.37 4.86 -6.09
C GLU A 53 1.04 6.06 -6.98
N TRP A 54 2.05 6.57 -7.69
CA TRP A 54 1.91 7.61 -8.70
C TRP A 54 1.97 6.99 -10.09
N ARG A 55 0.99 7.26 -10.93
CA ARG A 55 0.95 6.78 -12.32
C ARG A 55 0.87 7.96 -13.26
N GLN A 56 1.75 7.98 -14.26
CA GLN A 56 1.74 9.01 -15.29
C GLN A 56 1.82 8.39 -16.68
N ARG A 57 0.89 8.82 -17.52
CA ARG A 57 0.74 8.41 -18.92
C ARG A 57 1.00 9.59 -19.84
N PHE A 58 1.80 9.36 -20.85
CA PHE A 58 2.10 10.27 -21.94
C PHE A 58 1.64 9.64 -23.26
N ASN A 59 1.59 10.43 -24.32
CA ASN A 59 1.22 9.92 -25.65
C ASN A 59 2.19 8.84 -26.17
N ASN A 60 3.41 8.80 -25.65
CA ASN A 60 4.50 7.94 -26.08
C ASN A 60 5.03 6.99 -24.99
N GLY A 61 4.33 6.84 -23.86
CA GLY A 61 4.76 5.94 -22.80
C GLY A 61 4.03 6.14 -21.47
N GLU A 62 4.36 5.31 -20.48
CA GLU A 62 3.88 5.47 -19.11
C GLU A 62 4.98 5.11 -18.12
N TYR A 63 4.93 5.69 -16.93
CA TYR A 63 5.71 5.23 -15.79
C TYR A 63 4.85 5.17 -14.53
N THR A 64 5.24 4.30 -13.62
CA THR A 64 4.61 4.14 -12.31
C THR A 64 5.68 4.21 -11.24
N LEU A 65 5.47 5.04 -10.23
CA LEU A 65 6.31 5.14 -9.04
C LEU A 65 5.54 4.59 -7.84
N LYS A 66 6.12 3.60 -7.15
CA LYS A 66 5.54 3.00 -5.95
C LYS A 66 6.46 3.23 -4.77
N ILE A 67 5.89 3.74 -3.69
CA ILE A 67 6.57 3.97 -2.41
C ILE A 67 5.78 3.26 -1.34
N ALA A 68 6.46 2.49 -0.49
CA ALA A 68 5.85 1.80 0.64
C ALA A 68 6.69 2.04 1.89
N GLY A 69 6.04 2.35 3.00
CA GLY A 69 6.65 2.51 4.31
C GLY A 69 5.88 1.69 5.34
N ILE A 70 6.57 0.78 6.03
CA ILE A 70 5.98 -0.06 7.06
C ILE A 70 6.53 0.32 8.43
N ASN A 71 5.63 0.50 9.40
CA ASN A 71 5.97 0.59 10.80
C ASN A 71 5.61 -0.74 11.45
N GLN A 72 6.62 -1.61 11.57
CA GLN A 72 6.48 -2.92 12.21
C GLN A 72 6.63 -2.76 13.72
N GLN A 73 5.60 -3.17 14.47
CA GLN A 73 5.63 -3.14 15.94
C GLN A 73 6.50 -4.26 16.53
N ASP A 74 6.81 -5.30 15.74
CA ASP A 74 7.67 -6.40 16.14
C ASP A 74 8.66 -6.76 15.00
N PRO A 75 9.85 -6.13 14.97
CA PRO A 75 10.88 -6.42 13.98
C PRO A 75 11.60 -7.75 14.23
N ASP A 76 11.47 -8.36 15.42
CA ASP A 76 12.17 -9.59 15.81
C ASP A 76 11.46 -10.87 15.34
N ALA A 77 10.19 -10.78 14.91
CA ALA A 77 9.41 -11.90 14.38
C ALA A 77 9.94 -12.51 13.06
N PHE A 78 10.94 -11.89 12.44
CA PHE A 78 11.63 -12.41 11.24
C PHE A 78 13.01 -12.99 11.52
N ILE A 79 13.52 -12.88 12.75
CA ILE A 79 14.77 -13.53 13.13
C ILE A 79 14.41 -14.95 13.57
N ASP A 80 14.47 -15.87 12.61
CA ASP A 80 14.51 -17.29 12.90
C ASP A 80 15.83 -17.56 13.65
N THR A 81 15.77 -17.53 14.98
CA THR A 81 16.88 -17.96 15.83
C THR A 81 16.87 -19.49 15.89
N ASP A 82 17.12 -20.14 14.76
CA ASP A 82 17.39 -21.58 14.67
C ASP A 82 18.85 -21.86 14.33
N THR A 83 19.74 -20.99 14.83
CA THR A 83 21.15 -21.31 14.95
C THR A 83 21.54 -21.17 16.40
N LEU A 84 21.52 -22.30 17.12
CA LEU A 84 22.53 -22.80 18.05
C LEU A 84 21.88 -23.75 19.08
N ASP A 85 21.82 -25.04 18.72
CA ASP A 85 22.05 -26.17 19.62
C ASP A 85 22.87 -27.23 18.85
#